data_AF-A0A0G2GYU5-F1
#
_entry.id   AF-A0A0G2GYU5-F1
#
_cell.length_a   1.000
_cell.length_b   1.000
_cell.length_c   1.000
_cell.angle_alpha   90.00
_cell.angle_beta   90.00
_cell.angle_gamma   90.00
#
_symmetry.space_group_name_H-M   'P 1'
#
loop_
_entity.id
_entity.type
_entity.pdbx_description
1 polymer ?
#
loop_
_entity_poly.entity_id
_entity_poly.type
_entity_poly.pdbx_seq_one_letter_code
_entity_poly.pdbx_strand_id
1 'polypeptide(L)'
;MGSLDSSGSQGFLPDAPKFDDEAAQDAITSRFWTAYDSLTSPNLITQHIAIAQHLHRAILRTGTALIAKHQIRHLRAFRMAVVKEGPDAPLFTHAGALVKLALWVAEAVQEMDGKKGRGGGNELVMAGLDEARGVYVVVGLGGGGTTVQSKEKEKRRAERQRKKEEKREARRKEKAAERQKALERRLANGEEVDEDEDEELETEEEDSSESESEDEDDGMDEGKRRSAGRNRFGLAFQEVIEETGARVKVDSFEHCVVEVKKEDLSGFLEQLSMKAIVG
;
A
#
# COMPACT_ATOMS: atom_id res chain seq x y z
N MET A 1 52.08 53.49 12.19
CA MET A 1 50.78 53.02 12.73
C MET A 1 49.71 53.59 11.84
N GLY A 2 48.95 52.86 11.02
CA GLY A 2 48.56 51.46 11.03
C GLY A 2 47.10 51.46 10.56
N SER A 3 46.89 51.31 9.25
CA SER A 3 45.57 51.16 8.62
C SER A 3 44.92 49.85 9.04
N LEU A 4 43.62 49.87 9.34
CA LEU A 4 42.75 48.70 9.35
C LEU A 4 41.34 49.17 8.94
N ASP A 5 41.05 49.05 7.64
CA ASP A 5 39.70 49.03 7.11
C ASP A 5 39.04 47.72 7.52
N SER A 6 37.89 47.79 8.18
CA SER A 6 37.07 46.60 8.45
C SER A 6 36.20 46.30 7.23
N SER A 7 36.81 45.85 6.14
CA SER A 7 36.09 45.22 5.04
C SER A 7 35.82 43.76 5.42
N GLY A 8 34.69 43.54 6.12
CA GLY A 8 34.16 42.21 6.37
C GLY A 8 33.83 41.54 5.04
N SER A 9 34.74 40.71 4.53
CA SER A 9 34.52 39.83 3.41
C SER A 9 33.45 38.80 3.82
N GLN A 10 32.17 39.13 3.58
CA GLN A 10 31.15 38.11 3.44
C GLN A 10 31.60 37.22 2.28
N GLY A 11 32.10 36.03 2.62
CA GLY A 11 32.38 34.99 1.65
C GLY A 11 31.09 34.66 0.92
N PHE A 12 30.98 35.17 -0.31
CA PHE A 12 30.00 34.72 -1.28
C PHE A 12 30.41 33.29 -1.66
N LEU A 13 29.92 32.31 -0.89
CA LEU A 13 29.89 30.93 -1.34
C LEU A 13 29.11 30.95 -2.68
N PRO A 14 29.71 30.53 -3.80
CA PRO A 14 28.95 30.43 -5.04
C PRO A 14 27.76 29.51 -4.78
N ASP A 15 26.55 30.01 -5.05
CA ASP A 15 25.31 29.23 -5.03
C ASP A 15 25.60 27.87 -5.68
N ALA A 16 25.31 26.78 -4.96
CA ALA A 16 25.37 25.45 -5.53
C ALA A 16 24.66 25.46 -6.89
N PRO A 17 25.19 24.78 -7.92
CA PRO A 17 24.63 24.82 -9.26
C PRO A 17 23.14 24.52 -9.17
N LYS A 18 22.30 25.51 -9.48
CA LYS A 18 20.85 25.35 -9.47
C LYS A 18 20.53 24.26 -10.48
N PHE A 19 19.85 23.23 -10.02
CA PHE A 19 19.39 22.16 -10.88
C PHE A 19 18.52 22.76 -11.99
N ASP A 20 18.78 22.36 -13.23
CA ASP A 20 18.06 22.84 -14.39
C ASP A 20 16.74 22.07 -14.54
N ASP A 21 15.72 22.54 -13.81
CA ASP A 21 14.36 21.99 -13.89
C ASP A 21 13.80 22.08 -15.32
N GLU A 22 14.18 23.09 -16.10
CA GLU A 22 13.70 23.30 -17.47
C GLU A 22 14.27 22.23 -18.41
N ALA A 23 15.59 22.01 -18.37
CA ALA A 23 16.21 20.93 -19.14
C ALA A 23 15.69 19.53 -18.75
N ALA A 24 15.34 19.31 -17.48
CA ALA A 24 14.73 18.06 -17.04
C ALA A 24 13.34 17.86 -17.64
N GLN A 25 12.51 18.92 -17.70
CA GLN A 25 11.19 18.89 -18.33
C GLN A 25 11.27 18.69 -19.84
N ASP A 26 12.24 19.35 -20.50
CA ASP A 26 12.48 19.17 -21.93
C ASP A 26 12.90 17.73 -22.26
N ALA A 27 13.75 17.12 -21.43
CA ALA A 27 14.13 15.73 -21.58
C ALA A 27 12.93 14.77 -21.41
N ILE A 28 12.03 15.04 -20.45
CA ILE A 28 10.80 14.24 -20.26
C ILE A 28 9.90 14.37 -21.49
N THR A 29 9.69 15.59 -21.98
CA THR A 29 8.86 15.88 -23.16
C THR A 29 9.43 15.22 -24.42
N SER A 30 10.74 15.28 -24.61
CA SER A 30 11.43 14.61 -25.73
C SER A 30 11.28 13.08 -25.66
N ARG A 31 11.42 12.49 -24.48
CA ARG A 31 11.22 11.05 -24.25
C ARG A 31 9.78 10.63 -24.53
N PHE A 32 8.80 11.47 -24.17
CA PHE A 32 7.38 11.21 -24.45
C PHE A 32 7.12 11.11 -25.95
N TRP A 33 7.56 12.11 -26.74
CA TRP A 33 7.35 12.08 -28.20
C TRP A 33 8.10 10.95 -28.88
N THR A 34 9.32 10.64 -28.43
CA THR A 34 10.06 9.46 -28.92
C THR A 34 9.28 8.16 -28.68
N ALA A 35 8.66 8.01 -27.51
CA ALA A 35 7.82 6.86 -27.19
C ALA A 35 6.52 6.84 -28.02
N TYR A 36 5.90 8.00 -28.25
CA TYR A 36 4.70 8.13 -29.08
C TYR A 36 4.97 7.73 -30.54
N ASP A 37 6.05 8.23 -31.13
CA ASP A 37 6.47 7.91 -32.50
C ASP A 37 6.78 6.41 -32.66
N SER A 38 7.31 5.79 -31.61
CA SER A 38 7.60 4.35 -31.57
C SER A 38 6.34 3.48 -31.71
N LEU A 39 5.16 3.99 -31.38
CA LEU A 39 3.90 3.27 -31.58
C LEU A 39 3.50 3.17 -33.05
N THR A 40 4.00 4.07 -33.90
CA THR A 40 3.66 4.12 -35.33
C THR A 40 4.61 3.27 -36.16
N SER A 41 5.85 3.08 -35.71
CA SER A 41 6.92 2.42 -36.48
C SER A 41 7.56 1.23 -35.74
N PRO A 42 7.40 -0.02 -36.22
CA PRO A 42 7.99 -1.20 -35.58
C PRO A 42 9.54 -1.21 -35.60
N ASN A 43 10.17 -0.44 -36.49
CA ASN A 43 11.63 -0.29 -36.51
C ASN A 43 12.14 0.63 -35.39
N LEU A 44 11.32 1.58 -34.93
CA LEU A 44 11.73 2.51 -33.87
C LEU A 44 11.61 1.83 -32.50
N ILE A 45 10.53 1.08 -32.25
CA ILE A 45 10.38 0.32 -31.01
C ILE A 45 11.50 -0.70 -30.80
N THR A 46 12.00 -1.33 -31.87
CA THR A 46 13.10 -2.31 -31.78
C THR A 46 14.43 -1.66 -31.40
N GLN A 47 14.68 -0.41 -31.80
CA GLN A 47 15.87 0.34 -31.37
C GLN A 47 15.87 0.62 -29.86
N HIS A 48 14.69 0.79 -29.26
CA HIS A 48 14.56 1.10 -27.83
C HIS A 48 14.53 -0.15 -26.93
N ILE A 49 14.50 -1.38 -27.49
CA ILE A 49 14.55 -2.63 -26.71
C ILE A 49 15.80 -2.68 -25.83
N ALA A 50 16.96 -2.24 -26.33
CA ALA A 50 18.19 -2.23 -25.55
C ALA A 50 18.11 -1.35 -24.29
N ILE A 51 17.39 -0.23 -24.38
CA ILE A 51 17.16 0.68 -23.25
C ILE A 51 16.26 -0.01 -22.21
N ALA A 52 15.19 -0.69 -22.65
CA ALA A 52 14.32 -1.45 -21.76
C ALA A 52 15.07 -2.60 -21.06
N GLN A 53 15.92 -3.33 -21.81
CA GLN A 53 16.78 -4.37 -21.25
C GLN A 53 17.76 -3.82 -20.22
N HIS A 54 18.37 -2.65 -20.49
CA HIS A 54 19.27 -2.00 -19.55
C HIS A 54 18.56 -1.62 -18.26
N LEU A 55 17.39 -0.98 -18.35
CA LEU A 55 16.57 -0.63 -17.18
C LEU A 55 16.19 -1.87 -16.38
N HIS A 56 15.77 -2.96 -17.04
CA HIS A 56 15.39 -4.18 -16.34
C HIS A 56 16.59 -4.87 -15.66
N ARG A 57 17.76 -4.89 -16.30
CA ARG A 57 19.00 -5.38 -15.66
C ARG A 57 19.37 -4.55 -14.42
N ALA A 58 19.23 -3.22 -14.50
CA ALA A 58 19.47 -2.32 -13.37
C ALA A 58 18.49 -2.58 -12.21
N ILE A 59 17.20 -2.80 -12.52
CA ILE A 59 16.17 -3.19 -11.54
C ILE A 59 16.54 -4.49 -10.85
N LEU A 60 16.89 -5.54 -11.61
CA LEU A 60 17.26 -6.83 -11.03
C LEU A 60 18.52 -6.72 -10.16
N ARG A 61 19.56 -6.04 -10.64
CA ARG A 61 20.81 -5.85 -9.89
C ARG A 61 20.59 -5.10 -8.58
N THR A 62 19.80 -4.03 -8.63
CA THR A 62 19.55 -3.18 -7.46
C THR A 62 18.58 -3.83 -6.49
N GLY A 63 17.48 -4.40 -7.00
CA GLY A 63 16.49 -5.11 -6.20
C GLY A 63 17.06 -6.32 -5.46
N THR A 64 17.85 -7.16 -6.15
CA THR A 64 18.54 -8.29 -5.50
C THR A 64 19.56 -7.83 -4.47
N ALA A 65 20.30 -6.75 -4.73
CA ALA A 65 21.23 -6.18 -3.76
C ALA A 65 20.52 -5.65 -2.50
N LEU A 66 19.35 -4.99 -2.65
CA LEU A 66 18.54 -4.52 -1.52
C LEU A 66 18.07 -5.68 -0.63
N ILE A 67 17.61 -6.78 -1.26
CA ILE A 67 17.15 -7.99 -0.57
C ILE A 67 18.33 -8.68 0.13
N ALA A 68 19.43 -8.94 -0.59
CA ALA A 68 20.59 -9.65 -0.07
C ALA A 68 21.27 -8.90 1.09
N LYS A 69 21.24 -7.56 1.07
CA LYS A 69 21.78 -6.71 2.14
C LYS A 69 20.79 -6.46 3.29
N HIS A 70 19.59 -7.04 3.24
CA HIS A 70 18.50 -6.79 4.20
C HIS A 70 18.23 -5.29 4.42
N GLN A 71 18.26 -4.50 3.34
CA GLN A 71 18.03 -3.05 3.38
C GLN A 71 16.54 -2.66 3.37
N ILE A 72 15.66 -3.65 3.24
CA ILE A 72 14.21 -3.49 3.31
C ILE A 72 13.81 -3.59 4.78
N ARG A 73 13.33 -2.48 5.34
CA ARG A 73 12.97 -2.38 6.76
C ARG A 73 11.45 -2.44 6.92
N HIS A 74 11.00 -3.20 7.90
CA HIS A 74 9.59 -3.24 8.29
C HIS A 74 9.33 -2.12 9.29
N LEU A 75 8.50 -1.16 8.91
CA LEU A 75 7.91 -0.20 9.85
C LEU A 75 6.51 -0.69 10.24
N ARG A 76 5.88 0.02 11.19
CA ARG A 76 4.57 -0.32 11.74
C ARG A 76 3.49 -0.43 10.66
N ALA A 77 3.46 0.52 9.72
CA ALA A 77 2.39 0.64 8.73
C ALA A 77 2.78 0.13 7.32
N PHE A 78 4.08 0.04 6.99
CA PHE A 78 4.57 -0.31 5.66
C PHE A 78 6.03 -0.77 5.70
N ARG A 79 6.51 -1.37 4.62
CA ARG A 79 7.92 -1.68 4.40
C ARG A 79 8.60 -0.52 3.70
N MET A 80 9.86 -0.25 4.01
CA MET A 80 10.61 0.81 3.36
C MET A 80 11.96 0.34 2.82
N ALA A 81 12.37 0.90 1.69
CA ALA A 81 13.70 0.71 1.11
C ALA A 81 14.23 2.04 0.56
N VAL A 82 15.54 2.29 0.75
CA VAL A 82 16.18 3.51 0.27
C VAL A 82 17.37 3.14 -0.61
N VAL A 83 17.33 3.58 -1.87
CA VAL A 83 18.43 3.46 -2.82
C VAL A 83 19.31 4.70 -2.68
N LYS A 84 20.38 4.58 -1.89
CA LYS A 84 21.33 5.67 -1.64
C LYS A 84 22.52 5.65 -2.60
N GLU A 85 23.06 4.47 -2.85
CA GLU A 85 24.34 4.29 -3.53
C GLU A 85 24.30 3.06 -4.45
N GLY A 86 25.03 3.14 -5.56
CA GLY A 86 25.18 2.03 -6.51
C GLY A 86 25.43 2.53 -7.93
N PRO A 87 25.88 1.63 -8.83
CA PRO A 87 26.14 1.99 -10.22
C PRO A 87 24.88 2.46 -10.97
N ASP A 88 23.70 2.00 -10.52
CA ASP A 88 22.39 2.33 -11.11
C ASP A 88 21.60 3.35 -10.30
N ALA A 89 22.13 3.86 -9.17
CA ALA A 89 21.41 4.80 -8.31
C ALA A 89 20.89 6.05 -9.07
N PRO A 90 21.64 6.64 -10.02
CA PRO A 90 21.15 7.76 -10.82
C PRO A 90 19.93 7.45 -11.70
N LEU A 91 19.69 6.18 -12.05
CA LEU A 91 18.50 5.81 -12.83
C LEU A 91 17.22 5.89 -11.98
N PHE A 92 17.34 5.66 -10.67
CA PHE A 92 16.23 5.61 -9.73
C PHE A 92 15.90 6.97 -9.10
N THR A 93 16.49 8.05 -9.61
CA THR A 93 16.02 9.42 -9.37
C THR A 93 14.78 9.73 -10.21
N HIS A 94 14.59 9.04 -11.33
CA HIS A 94 13.38 9.16 -12.14
C HIS A 94 12.22 8.37 -11.52
N ALA A 95 11.11 9.04 -11.23
CA ALA A 95 9.92 8.43 -10.64
C ALA A 95 9.46 7.15 -11.35
N GLY A 96 9.36 7.17 -12.69
CA GLY A 96 8.92 6.00 -13.47
C GLY A 96 9.86 4.79 -13.41
N ALA A 97 11.17 5.00 -13.19
CA ALA A 97 12.11 3.90 -12.97
C ALA A 97 12.02 3.37 -11.54
N LEU A 98 11.86 4.27 -10.57
CA LEU A 98 11.71 3.94 -9.15
C LEU A 98 10.42 3.15 -8.88
N VAL A 99 9.29 3.53 -9.51
CA VAL A 99 8.03 2.77 -9.46
C VAL A 99 8.22 1.34 -9.94
N LYS A 100 8.92 1.14 -11.07
CA LYS A 100 9.18 -0.21 -11.61
C LYS A 100 10.06 -1.06 -10.68
N LEU A 101 11.08 -0.46 -10.07
CA LEU A 101 11.90 -1.12 -9.06
C LEU A 101 11.06 -1.50 -7.83
N ALA A 102 10.23 -0.57 -7.35
CA ALA A 102 9.38 -0.77 -6.19
C ALA A 102 8.34 -1.88 -6.43
N LEU A 103 7.72 -1.94 -7.61
CA LEU A 103 6.80 -3.02 -7.99
C LEU A 103 7.50 -4.38 -7.98
N TRP A 104 8.67 -4.48 -8.62
CA TRP A 104 9.44 -5.72 -8.64
C TRP A 104 9.87 -6.18 -7.24
N VAL A 105 10.33 -5.24 -6.40
CA VAL A 105 10.72 -5.55 -5.01
C VAL A 105 9.51 -5.97 -4.19
N ALA A 106 8.36 -5.31 -4.33
CA ALA A 106 7.15 -5.69 -3.62
C ALA A 106 6.74 -7.13 -3.94
N GLU A 107 6.75 -7.51 -5.22
CA GLU A 107 6.48 -8.88 -5.66
C GLU A 107 7.50 -9.88 -5.11
N ALA A 108 8.79 -9.56 -5.20
CA ALA A 108 9.86 -10.44 -4.74
C ALA A 108 9.78 -10.70 -3.22
N VAL A 109 9.55 -9.67 -2.41
CA VAL A 109 9.43 -9.83 -0.95
C VAL A 109 8.14 -10.58 -0.60
N GLN A 110 7.03 -10.30 -1.31
CA GLN A 110 5.77 -11.03 -1.10
C GLN A 110 5.94 -12.54 -1.36
N GLU A 111 6.68 -12.92 -2.40
CA GLU A 111 6.98 -14.32 -2.71
C GLU A 111 7.86 -14.96 -1.62
N MET A 112 8.87 -14.23 -1.13
CA MET A 112 9.80 -14.72 -0.09
C MET A 112 9.12 -14.94 1.26
N ASP A 113 8.19 -14.06 1.66
CA ASP A 113 7.45 -14.17 2.92
C ASP A 113 6.39 -15.30 2.90
N GLY A 114 6.01 -15.74 1.70
CA GLY A 114 5.02 -16.80 1.47
C GLY A 114 3.61 -16.45 1.95
N LYS A 115 2.70 -17.44 1.91
CA LYS A 115 1.28 -17.32 2.34
C LYS A 115 1.08 -16.93 3.82
N LYS A 116 2.15 -16.79 4.61
CA LYS A 116 2.10 -16.42 6.03
C LYS A 116 1.84 -14.93 6.28
N GLY A 117 1.89 -14.07 5.25
CA GLY A 117 1.44 -12.68 5.33
C GLY A 117 -0.10 -12.57 5.44
N ARG A 118 -0.65 -13.02 6.58
CA ARG A 118 -2.07 -12.95 6.88
C ARG A 118 -2.43 -11.53 7.30
N GLY A 119 -2.61 -10.65 6.30
CA GLY A 119 -3.24 -9.33 6.45
C GLY A 119 -2.28 -8.18 6.74
N GLY A 120 -2.17 -7.25 5.77
CA GLY A 120 -1.45 -5.98 5.92
C GLY A 120 0.07 -6.14 5.83
N GLY A 121 0.72 -5.51 4.84
CA GLY A 121 2.18 -5.57 4.71
C GLY A 121 2.72 -5.57 3.29
N ASN A 122 1.86 -5.48 2.28
CA ASN A 122 2.30 -5.28 0.88
C ASN A 122 2.56 -3.80 0.56
N GLU A 123 2.30 -2.92 1.52
CA GLU A 123 2.61 -1.51 1.43
C GLU A 123 4.12 -1.33 1.44
N LEU A 124 4.66 -0.74 0.36
CA LEU A 124 6.08 -0.50 0.19
C LEU A 124 6.31 0.97 -0.13
N VAL A 125 7.17 1.63 0.64
CA VAL A 125 7.71 2.95 0.30
C VAL A 125 9.14 2.76 -0.20
N MET A 126 9.43 3.32 -1.37
CA MET A 126 10.78 3.32 -1.93
C MET A 126 11.26 4.74 -2.14
N ALA A 127 12.49 5.03 -1.74
CA ALA A 127 13.11 6.33 -1.93
C ALA A 127 14.43 6.21 -2.72
N GLY A 128 14.60 7.02 -3.76
CA GLY A 128 15.85 7.16 -4.52
C GLY A 128 16.52 8.48 -4.21
N LEU A 129 17.81 8.46 -3.83
CA LEU A 129 18.59 9.67 -3.56
C LEU A 129 19.10 10.29 -4.86
N ASP A 130 18.75 11.54 -5.10
CA ASP A 130 19.44 12.41 -6.06
C ASP A 130 20.45 13.28 -5.30
N GLU A 131 21.73 12.88 -5.36
CA GLU A 131 22.80 13.61 -4.69
C GLU A 131 23.06 15.00 -5.28
N ALA A 132 22.86 15.18 -6.58
CA ALA A 132 23.10 16.46 -7.25
C ALA A 132 22.08 17.50 -6.79
N ARG A 133 20.83 17.09 -6.58
CA ARG A 133 19.73 17.94 -6.13
C ARG A 133 19.59 18.00 -4.61
N GLY A 134 20.19 17.06 -3.87
CA GLY A 134 20.00 16.92 -2.43
C GLY A 134 18.55 16.56 -2.06
N VAL A 135 17.85 15.84 -2.93
CA VAL A 135 16.46 15.42 -2.71
C VAL A 135 16.33 13.90 -2.83
N TYR A 136 15.35 13.35 -2.12
CA TYR A 136 14.88 11.99 -2.32
C TYR A 136 13.58 12.01 -3.11
N VAL A 137 13.54 11.24 -4.19
CA VAL A 137 12.27 10.91 -4.85
C VAL A 137 11.68 9.72 -4.11
N VAL A 138 10.49 9.89 -3.55
CA VAL A 138 9.80 8.91 -2.70
C VAL A 138 8.53 8.46 -3.41
N VAL A 139 8.37 7.14 -3.51
CA VAL A 139 7.23 6.48 -4.15
C VAL A 139 6.55 5.57 -3.12
N GLY A 140 5.23 5.76 -2.94
CA GLY A 140 4.39 4.93 -2.08
C GLY A 140 3.54 3.95 -2.88
N LEU A 141 3.81 2.66 -2.75
CA LEU A 141 3.02 1.58 -3.35
C LEU A 141 2.11 0.96 -2.29
N GLY A 142 0.81 1.17 -2.42
CA GLY A 142 -0.20 0.63 -1.50
C GLY A 142 -1.32 -0.11 -2.24
N GLY A 143 -1.89 -1.14 -1.61
CA GLY A 143 -3.13 -1.79 -2.07
C GLY A 143 -3.03 -2.68 -3.32
N GLY A 144 -1.85 -2.83 -3.94
CA GLY A 144 -1.65 -3.63 -5.14
C GLY A 144 -1.42 -5.12 -4.88
N GLY A 145 -2.36 -5.81 -4.21
CA GLY A 145 -2.42 -7.25 -4.38
C GLY A 145 -2.76 -7.52 -5.84
N THR A 146 -1.86 -8.15 -6.61
CA THR A 146 -2.08 -8.51 -8.01
C THR A 146 -3.54 -8.95 -8.20
N THR A 147 -4.25 -8.30 -9.11
CA THR A 147 -5.72 -8.36 -9.26
C THR A 147 -6.25 -9.79 -9.38
N VAL A 148 -5.38 -10.72 -9.80
CA VAL A 148 -5.67 -12.15 -9.90
C VAL A 148 -5.77 -12.82 -8.53
N GLN A 149 -4.81 -12.60 -7.63
CA GLN A 149 -4.80 -13.23 -6.31
C GLN A 149 -5.87 -12.62 -5.38
N SER A 150 -6.13 -11.31 -5.50
CA SER A 150 -7.18 -10.62 -4.74
C SER A 150 -8.58 -11.16 -5.09
N LYS A 151 -8.86 -11.38 -6.39
CA LYS A 151 -10.14 -11.95 -6.85
C LYS A 151 -10.36 -13.39 -6.41
N GLU A 152 -9.32 -14.22 -6.41
CA GLU A 152 -9.42 -15.62 -5.96
C GLU A 152 -9.64 -15.70 -4.43
N LYS A 153 -8.97 -14.83 -3.67
CA LYS A 153 -9.15 -14.70 -2.22
C LYS A 153 -10.56 -14.20 -1.86
N GLU A 154 -11.10 -13.24 -2.61
CA GLU A 154 -12.48 -12.76 -2.44
C GLU A 154 -13.50 -13.85 -2.73
N LYS A 155 -13.35 -14.59 -3.83
CA LYS A 155 -14.24 -15.71 -4.16
C LYS A 155 -14.24 -16.79 -3.06
N ARG A 156 -13.06 -17.16 -2.55
CA ARG A 156 -12.95 -18.15 -1.46
C ARG A 156 -13.58 -17.67 -0.16
N ARG A 157 -13.49 -16.36 0.15
CA ARG A 157 -14.11 -15.76 1.33
C ARG A 157 -15.63 -15.72 1.20
N ALA A 158 -16.13 -15.32 0.04
CA ALA A 158 -17.57 -15.32 -0.28
C ALA A 158 -18.16 -16.73 -0.23
N GLU A 159 -17.45 -17.73 -0.75
CA GLU A 159 -17.88 -19.14 -0.68
C GLU A 159 -17.92 -19.65 0.77
N ARG A 160 -16.91 -19.30 1.59
CA ARG A 160 -16.88 -19.68 3.02
C ARG A 160 -18.02 -19.00 3.80
N GLN A 161 -18.33 -17.74 3.51
CA GLN A 161 -19.45 -17.03 4.13
C GLN A 161 -20.79 -17.64 3.74
N ARG A 162 -21.01 -17.91 2.45
CA ARG A 162 -22.22 -18.56 1.95
C ARG A 162 -22.43 -19.94 2.59
N LYS A 163 -21.38 -20.76 2.71
CA LYS A 163 -21.45 -22.06 3.43
C LYS A 163 -21.78 -21.90 4.92
N LYS A 164 -21.29 -20.84 5.58
CA LYS A 164 -21.59 -20.55 6.99
C LYS A 164 -23.06 -20.12 7.15
N GLU A 165 -23.56 -19.26 6.26
CA GLU A 165 -24.95 -18.82 6.23
C GLU A 165 -25.91 -19.97 5.94
N GLU A 166 -25.62 -20.80 4.92
CA GLU A 166 -26.40 -21.99 4.60
C GLU A 166 -26.44 -22.98 5.78
N LYS A 167 -25.30 -23.18 6.49
CA LYS A 167 -25.26 -24.01 7.70
C LYS A 167 -26.09 -23.41 8.84
N ARG A 168 -26.05 -22.08 9.02
CA ARG A 168 -26.84 -21.39 10.05
C ARG A 168 -28.33 -21.46 9.77
N GLU A 169 -28.72 -21.30 8.50
CA GLU A 169 -30.11 -21.38 8.07
C GLU A 169 -30.67 -22.80 8.18
N ALA A 170 -29.87 -23.82 7.85
CA ALA A 170 -30.26 -25.23 8.03
C ALA A 170 -30.50 -25.56 9.52
N ARG A 171 -29.58 -25.15 10.41
CA ARG A 171 -29.74 -25.36 11.87
C ARG A 171 -30.97 -24.64 12.42
N ARG A 172 -31.28 -23.44 11.92
CA ARG A 172 -32.47 -22.68 12.32
C ARG A 172 -33.77 -23.38 11.89
N LYS A 173 -33.81 -23.92 10.68
CA LYS A 173 -34.98 -24.66 10.17
C LYS A 173 -35.20 -25.99 10.91
N GLU A 174 -34.13 -26.71 11.24
CA GLU A 174 -34.19 -27.95 12.00
C GLU A 174 -34.77 -27.73 13.40
N LYS A 175 -34.24 -26.75 14.14
CA LYS A 175 -34.76 -26.38 15.47
C LYS A 175 -36.21 -25.88 15.43
N ALA A 176 -36.58 -25.07 14.44
CA ALA A 176 -37.96 -24.60 14.30
C ALA A 176 -38.95 -25.74 14.03
N ALA A 177 -38.56 -26.74 13.23
CA ALA A 177 -39.38 -27.92 12.98
C ALA A 177 -39.50 -28.82 14.22
N GLU A 178 -38.42 -28.96 15.02
CA GLU A 178 -38.46 -29.68 16.28
C GLU A 178 -39.40 -29.01 17.30
N ARG A 179 -39.32 -27.67 17.42
CA ARG A 179 -40.24 -26.86 18.24
C ARG A 179 -41.70 -27.02 17.81
N GLN A 180 -41.99 -26.90 16.52
CA GLN A 180 -43.36 -27.08 16.00
C GLN A 180 -43.92 -28.46 16.31
N LYS A 181 -43.10 -29.51 16.20
CA LYS A 181 -43.53 -30.88 16.52
C LYS A 181 -43.75 -31.09 18.02
N ALA A 182 -42.97 -30.41 18.87
CA ALA A 182 -43.16 -30.43 20.31
C ALA A 182 -44.49 -29.74 20.71
N LEU A 183 -44.79 -28.59 20.13
CA LEU A 183 -46.05 -27.87 20.31
C LEU A 183 -47.26 -28.71 19.87
N GLU A 184 -47.20 -29.32 18.68
CA GLU A 184 -48.28 -30.19 18.17
C GLU A 184 -48.54 -31.39 19.11
N ARG A 185 -47.49 -31.96 19.72
CA ARG A 185 -47.61 -33.03 20.71
C ARG A 185 -48.25 -32.55 22.02
N ARG A 186 -47.91 -31.36 22.53
CA ARG A 186 -48.53 -30.80 23.74
C ARG A 186 -50.02 -30.54 23.52
N LEU A 187 -50.38 -29.92 22.39
CA LEU A 187 -51.79 -29.70 22.01
C LEU A 187 -52.59 -31.02 21.93
N ALA A 188 -52.01 -32.06 21.33
CA ALA A 188 -52.68 -33.37 21.22
C ALA A 188 -52.92 -34.06 22.58
N ASN A 189 -52.11 -33.74 23.59
CA ASN A 189 -52.27 -34.22 24.95
C ASN A 189 -53.27 -33.38 25.78
N GLY A 190 -53.84 -32.30 25.22
CA GLY A 190 -54.83 -31.46 25.87
C GLY A 190 -54.26 -30.48 26.90
N GLU A 191 -52.96 -30.18 26.85
CA GLU A 191 -52.37 -29.06 27.59
C GLU A 191 -52.78 -27.73 26.93
N GLU A 192 -53.29 -26.79 27.74
CA GLU A 192 -53.46 -25.40 27.30
C GLU A 192 -52.07 -24.77 27.13
N VAL A 193 -51.84 -24.14 25.99
CA VAL A 193 -50.58 -23.46 25.68
C VAL A 193 -50.76 -22.01 26.09
N ASP A 194 -50.08 -21.57 27.15
CA ASP A 194 -50.01 -20.15 27.50
C ASP A 194 -49.12 -19.43 26.47
N GLU A 195 -49.66 -18.40 25.81
CA GLU A 195 -48.96 -17.61 24.78
C GLU A 195 -47.71 -16.90 25.34
N ASP A 196 -47.61 -16.74 26.67
CA ASP A 196 -46.49 -16.09 27.36
C ASP A 196 -45.28 -17.02 27.60
N GLU A 197 -45.42 -18.36 27.54
CA GLU A 197 -44.27 -19.31 27.64
C GLU A 197 -43.43 -19.35 26.35
N ASP A 198 -44.00 -18.96 25.20
CA ASP A 198 -43.31 -18.99 23.90
C ASP A 198 -42.30 -17.84 23.74
N GLU A 199 -42.50 -16.69 24.40
CA GLU A 199 -41.59 -15.53 24.33
C GLU A 199 -40.30 -15.72 25.16
N GLU A 200 -40.35 -16.45 26.29
CA GLU A 200 -39.17 -16.80 27.10
C GLU A 200 -38.23 -17.77 26.36
N LEU A 201 -38.76 -18.63 25.48
CA LEU A 201 -37.98 -19.55 24.65
C LEU A 201 -37.34 -18.87 23.42
N GLU A 202 -37.83 -17.71 22.97
CA GLU A 202 -37.20 -16.94 21.90
C GLU A 202 -35.96 -16.19 22.40
N THR A 203 -36.01 -15.65 23.61
CA THR A 203 -34.93 -14.86 24.21
C THR A 203 -33.74 -15.72 24.66
N GLU A 204 -33.97 -16.93 25.19
CA GLU A 204 -32.91 -17.90 25.53
C GLU A 204 -32.18 -18.47 24.27
N GLU A 205 -32.78 -18.35 23.08
CA GLU A 205 -32.19 -18.86 21.83
C GLU A 205 -31.35 -17.85 21.04
N GLU A 206 -31.52 -16.55 21.28
CA GLU A 206 -30.55 -15.56 20.79
C GLU A 206 -29.21 -15.72 21.53
N ASP A 207 -29.23 -15.98 22.84
CA ASP A 207 -28.05 -16.11 23.71
C ASP A 207 -27.24 -17.39 23.48
N SER A 208 -27.88 -18.56 23.31
CA SER A 208 -27.14 -19.82 23.09
C SER A 208 -26.59 -19.99 21.65
N SER A 209 -26.99 -19.11 20.73
CA SER A 209 -26.41 -19.04 19.38
C SER A 209 -25.04 -18.34 19.35
N GLU A 210 -24.70 -17.61 20.40
CA GLU A 210 -23.45 -16.84 20.53
C GLU A 210 -22.32 -17.65 21.22
N SER A 211 -22.66 -18.69 21.98
CA SER A 211 -21.71 -19.36 22.92
C SER A 211 -20.88 -20.52 22.33
N GLU A 212 -20.98 -20.82 21.03
CA GLU A 212 -20.18 -21.87 20.37
C GLU A 212 -19.25 -21.31 19.27
N SER A 213 -18.88 -20.03 19.40
CA SER A 213 -17.90 -19.38 18.53
C SER A 213 -16.75 -18.73 19.30
N GLU A 214 -16.08 -19.50 20.14
CA GLU A 214 -14.73 -19.16 20.58
C GLU A 214 -13.72 -19.90 19.70
N ASP A 215 -13.30 -19.22 18.62
CA ASP A 215 -11.87 -19.07 18.33
C ASP A 215 -11.64 -18.01 17.22
N GLU A 216 -11.01 -16.93 17.69
CA GLU A 216 -10.34 -15.84 16.97
C GLU A 216 -11.20 -14.83 16.20
N ASP A 217 -11.60 -13.79 16.95
CA ASP A 217 -11.48 -12.36 16.61
C ASP A 217 -11.42 -12.00 15.11
N ASP A 218 -12.50 -11.38 14.62
CA ASP A 218 -12.37 -10.29 13.68
C ASP A 218 -13.66 -9.46 13.78
N GLY A 219 -13.61 -8.43 14.64
CA GLY A 219 -14.71 -7.50 14.89
C GLY A 219 -15.47 -7.11 13.62
N MET A 220 -16.76 -7.37 13.65
CA MET A 220 -17.71 -6.90 12.63
C MET A 220 -17.85 -5.37 12.72
N ASP A 221 -17.01 -4.65 11.97
CA ASP A 221 -17.35 -3.30 11.52
C ASP A 221 -18.17 -3.42 10.22
N GLU A 222 -19.49 -3.62 10.36
CA GLU A 222 -20.45 -3.66 9.24
C GLU A 222 -20.70 -2.29 8.59
N GLY A 223 -19.96 -1.23 8.95
CA GLY A 223 -20.06 0.10 8.34
C GLY A 223 -19.10 0.38 7.19
N LYS A 224 -17.97 -0.33 7.09
CA LYS A 224 -16.99 -0.10 6.02
C LYS A 224 -17.24 -1.03 4.84
N ARG A 225 -18.06 -0.57 3.89
CA ARG A 225 -17.93 -0.99 2.49
C ARG A 225 -16.48 -0.75 2.07
N ARG A 226 -15.72 -1.84 2.10
CA ARG A 226 -14.27 -1.88 2.17
C ARG A 226 -13.67 -1.18 0.94
N SER A 227 -12.98 -0.06 1.19
CA SER A 227 -11.96 0.48 0.28
C SER A 227 -10.69 -0.40 0.23
N ALA A 228 -10.85 -1.70 0.51
CA ALA A 228 -9.76 -2.64 0.62
C ALA A 228 -9.11 -2.79 -0.75
N GLY A 229 -7.88 -2.27 -0.88
CA GLY A 229 -7.08 -2.36 -2.11
C GLY A 229 -6.87 -1.04 -2.85
N ARG A 230 -7.36 0.10 -2.36
CA ARG A 230 -6.95 1.40 -2.91
C ARG A 230 -5.68 1.89 -2.22
N ASN A 231 -4.71 2.33 -3.01
CA ASN A 231 -3.50 2.98 -2.51
C ASN A 231 -3.89 4.24 -1.71
N ARG A 232 -3.60 4.28 -0.41
CA ARG A 232 -3.85 5.43 0.48
C ARG A 232 -2.62 6.33 0.65
N PHE A 233 -1.47 5.98 0.06
CA PHE A 233 -0.25 6.79 0.16
C PHE A 233 -0.43 8.20 -0.39
N GLY A 234 -1.26 8.39 -1.43
CA GLY A 234 -1.52 9.74 -1.97
C GLY A 234 -2.12 10.70 -0.94
N LEU A 235 -3.10 10.24 -0.16
CA LEU A 235 -3.70 11.04 0.92
C LEU A 235 -2.77 11.17 2.12
N ALA A 236 -2.12 10.06 2.51
CA ALA A 236 -1.19 10.05 3.64
C ALA A 236 0.00 11.00 3.41
N PHE A 237 0.52 11.08 2.17
CA PHE A 237 1.60 12.00 1.83
C PHE A 237 1.14 13.45 1.93
N GLN A 238 -0.06 13.78 1.42
CA GLN A 238 -0.61 15.13 1.55
C GLN A 238 -0.78 15.54 3.02
N GLU A 239 -1.38 14.68 3.85
CA GLU A 239 -1.54 14.94 5.29
C GLU A 239 -0.19 15.15 6.00
N VAL A 240 0.82 14.32 5.70
CA VAL A 240 2.16 14.46 6.29
C VAL A 240 2.81 15.76 5.84
N ILE A 241 2.67 16.15 4.57
CA ILE A 241 3.22 17.42 4.06
C ILE A 241 2.62 18.62 4.80
N GLU A 242 1.29 18.61 5.02
CA GLU A 242 0.60 19.65 5.77
C GLU A 242 1.03 19.72 7.24
N GLU A 243 1.28 18.56 7.88
CA GLU A 243 1.68 18.47 9.29
C GLU A 243 3.16 18.78 9.55
N THR A 244 4.08 18.24 8.74
CA THR A 244 5.51 18.43 8.95
C THR A 244 6.00 19.79 8.42
N GLY A 245 5.29 20.38 7.46
CA GLY A 245 5.81 21.51 6.68
C GLY A 245 7.12 21.16 5.94
N ALA A 246 7.36 19.86 5.71
CA ALA A 246 8.54 19.38 5.02
C ALA A 246 8.60 20.00 3.62
N ARG A 247 9.82 20.32 3.14
CA ARG A 247 9.99 20.90 1.81
C ARG A 247 9.82 19.81 0.77
N VAL A 248 8.59 19.67 0.31
CA VAL A 248 8.16 18.61 -0.60
C VAL A 248 7.63 19.18 -1.91
N LYS A 249 8.08 18.60 -3.03
CA LYS A 249 7.47 18.83 -4.36
C LYS A 249 6.60 17.62 -4.69
N VAL A 250 5.31 17.84 -4.84
CA VAL A 250 4.35 16.80 -5.23
C VAL A 250 4.29 16.72 -6.75
N ASP A 251 4.28 15.50 -7.31
CA ASP A 251 4.05 15.31 -8.73
C ASP A 251 2.60 15.68 -9.11
N SER A 252 2.42 16.29 -10.28
CA SER A 252 1.12 16.80 -10.74
C SER A 252 0.11 15.69 -11.08
N PHE A 253 0.58 14.47 -11.34
CA PHE A 253 -0.27 13.35 -11.79
C PHE A 253 -0.40 12.22 -10.78
N GLU A 254 0.64 11.94 -10.00
CA GLU A 254 0.66 10.84 -9.04
C GLU A 254 0.97 11.36 -7.63
N HIS A 255 -0.07 11.54 -6.80
CA HIS A 255 0.12 11.95 -5.40
C HIS A 255 0.91 10.93 -4.55
N CYS A 256 1.11 9.71 -5.05
CA CYS A 256 1.98 8.71 -4.41
C CYS A 256 3.46 8.87 -4.78
N VAL A 257 3.84 9.92 -5.50
CA VAL A 257 5.22 10.29 -5.81
C VAL A 257 5.48 11.70 -5.31
N VAL A 258 6.52 11.85 -4.47
CA VAL A 258 6.90 13.12 -3.88
C VAL A 258 8.42 13.27 -3.83
N GLU A 259 8.93 14.48 -4.01
CA GLU A 259 10.33 14.80 -3.80
C GLU A 259 10.50 15.45 -2.43
N VAL A 260 11.31 14.86 -1.54
CA VAL A 260 11.55 15.34 -0.18
C VAL A 260 13.01 15.74 -0.05
N LYS A 261 13.33 16.88 0.56
CA LYS A 261 14.73 17.25 0.81
C LYS A 261 15.46 16.22 1.68
N LYS A 262 16.77 16.06 1.45
CA LYS A 262 17.61 15.08 2.14
C LYS A 262 17.56 15.21 3.66
N GLU A 263 17.55 16.44 4.18
CA GLU A 263 17.44 16.71 5.62
C GLU A 263 16.05 16.39 6.21
N ASP A 264 14.99 16.48 5.42
CA ASP A 264 13.60 16.38 5.91
C ASP A 264 13.06 14.93 5.81
N LEU A 265 13.75 14.02 5.10
CA LEU A 265 13.30 12.65 4.84
C LEU A 265 13.00 11.85 6.12
N SER A 266 13.88 11.95 7.13
CA SER A 266 13.72 11.14 8.35
C SER A 266 12.43 11.48 9.09
N GLY A 267 12.16 12.79 9.26
CA GLY A 267 10.94 13.26 9.91
C GLY A 267 9.68 12.93 9.09
N PHE A 268 9.77 13.05 7.76
CA PHE A 268 8.68 12.66 6.86
C PHE A 268 8.31 11.18 7.03
N LEU A 269 9.29 10.27 7.04
CA LEU A 269 9.04 8.83 7.17
C LEU A 269 8.53 8.44 8.56
N GLU A 270 9.02 9.11 9.61
CA GLU A 270 8.55 8.89 10.98
C GLU A 270 7.06 9.22 11.11
N GLN A 271 6.64 10.41 10.66
CA GLN A 271 5.24 10.81 10.68
C GLN A 271 4.36 9.94 9.79
N LEU A 272 4.86 9.61 8.60
CA LEU A 272 4.17 8.69 7.69
C LEU A 272 3.91 7.32 8.33
N SER A 273 4.84 6.81 9.15
CA SER A 273 4.67 5.53 9.85
C SER A 273 3.61 5.56 10.96
N MET A 274 3.23 6.76 11.41
CA MET A 274 2.14 6.97 12.36
C MET A 274 0.77 7.01 11.69
N LYS A 275 0.71 7.38 10.41
CA LYS A 275 -0.52 7.43 9.62
C LYS A 275 -1.06 6.04 9.28
N ALA A 276 -2.38 5.93 9.22
CA ALA A 276 -3.04 4.71 8.75
C ALA A 276 -3.03 4.68 7.22
N ILE A 277 -2.09 3.92 6.66
CA ILE A 277 -1.93 3.75 5.20
C ILE A 277 -2.69 2.50 4.70
N VAL A 278 -3.24 1.72 5.63
CA VAL A 278 -4.07 0.55 5.37
C VAL A 278 -5.53 0.91 5.68
N GLY A 279 -6.43 0.69 4.73
CA GLY A 279 -7.87 0.91 4.84
C GLY A 279 -8.68 -0.30 4.42
#